data_AF-A0A8X8W306-F1
#
_entry.id   AF-A0A8X8W306-F1
#
_cell.length_a   1.000
_cell.length_b   1.000
_cell.length_c   1.000
_cell.angle_alpha   90.00
_cell.angle_beta   90.00
_cell.angle_gamma   90.00
#
_symmetry.space_group_name_H-M   'P 1'
#
loop_
_entity.id
_entity.type
_entity.pdbx_description
1 polymer ?
#
loop_
_entity_poly.entity_id
_entity_poly.type
_entity_poly.pdbx_seq_one_letter_code
_entity_poly.pdbx_strand_id
1 'polypeptide(L)'
;MSISETSSSPNPPIQLVSKSVSDRLLSKFYDVSELGMDYAQSALWSPPVQRRAFLDSPGNISTEHDLAAKLQRRRSRSSRLSFNVGLLVLSEEIVKGWSLGIVFLEMAVLVLVTGFV
;
A
#
# COMPACT_ATOMS: atom_id res chain seq x y z
N MET A 1 -25.76 1.39 -26.64
CA MET A 1 -26.15 0.97 -25.28
C MET A 1 -25.27 1.71 -24.31
N SER A 2 -25.83 2.53 -23.41
CA SER A 2 -25.07 3.36 -22.47
C SER A 2 -24.54 2.53 -21.29
N ILE A 3 -23.27 2.73 -20.97
CA ILE A 3 -22.66 2.26 -19.73
C ILE A 3 -22.99 3.28 -18.64
N SER A 4 -23.88 2.93 -17.72
CA SER A 4 -24.18 3.76 -16.55
C SER A 4 -23.09 3.58 -15.49
N GLU A 5 -22.62 4.72 -15.00
CA GLU A 5 -21.61 4.90 -13.96
C GLU A 5 -22.02 4.17 -12.66
N THR A 6 -21.16 3.28 -12.17
CA THR A 6 -21.38 2.58 -10.90
C THR A 6 -20.75 3.39 -9.77
N SER A 7 -21.59 3.98 -8.94
CA SER A 7 -21.20 4.67 -7.71
C SER A 7 -20.49 3.71 -6.76
N SER A 8 -19.31 4.12 -6.29
CA SER A 8 -18.42 3.35 -5.41
C SER A 8 -19.05 3.11 -4.03
N SER A 9 -19.64 1.93 -3.84
CA SER A 9 -20.01 1.38 -2.53
C SER A 9 -18.80 0.64 -1.93
N PRO A 10 -18.57 0.65 -0.59
CA PRO A 10 -17.34 0.15 0.01
C PRO A 10 -17.27 -1.38 0.16
N ASN A 11 -18.15 -2.12 -0.51
CA ASN A 11 -18.13 -3.58 -0.55
C ASN A 11 -17.51 -4.03 -1.88
N PRO A 12 -16.53 -4.96 -1.90
CA PRO A 12 -15.97 -5.44 -3.15
C PRO A 12 -17.09 -6.00 -4.04
N PRO A 13 -17.06 -5.78 -5.36
CA PRO A 13 -18.10 -6.24 -6.26
C PRO A 13 -17.96 -7.76 -6.41
N ILE A 14 -18.60 -8.51 -5.51
CA ILE A 14 -18.77 -9.95 -5.71
C ILE A 14 -19.76 -10.09 -6.87
N GLN A 15 -19.21 -10.22 -8.07
CA GLN A 15 -19.99 -10.42 -9.28
C GLN A 15 -20.45 -11.87 -9.32
N LEU A 16 -21.77 -12.08 -9.20
CA LEU A 16 -22.36 -13.39 -9.38
C LEU A 16 -22.30 -13.76 -10.86
N VAL A 17 -21.62 -14.87 -11.18
CA VAL A 17 -21.52 -15.42 -12.53
C VAL A 17 -22.27 -16.75 -12.61
N SER A 18 -22.76 -17.10 -13.81
CA SER A 18 -23.40 -18.40 -14.01
C SER A 18 -22.37 -19.54 -13.89
N LYS A 19 -22.85 -20.74 -13.53
CA LYS A 19 -22.00 -21.92 -13.37
C LYS A 19 -21.15 -22.22 -14.63
N SER A 20 -21.71 -22.06 -15.82
CA SER A 20 -20.98 -22.27 -17.07
C SER A 20 -19.81 -21.30 -17.28
N VAL A 21 -19.96 -20.04 -16.84
CA VAL A 21 -18.88 -19.05 -16.88
C VAL A 21 -17.79 -19.42 -15.87
N SER A 22 -18.19 -19.85 -14.66
CA SER A 22 -17.25 -20.31 -13.63
C SER A 22 -16.44 -21.54 -14.08
N ASP A 23 -17.09 -22.57 -14.62
CA ASP A 23 -16.45 -23.81 -15.07
C ASP A 23 -15.44 -23.53 -16.21
N ARG A 24 -15.77 -22.57 -17.09
CA ARG A 24 -14.90 -22.17 -18.21
C ARG A 24 -13.71 -21.31 -17.80
N LEU A 25 -13.80 -20.60 -16.66
CA LEU A 25 -12.66 -19.89 -16.07
C LEU A 25 -11.73 -20.89 -15.37
N LEU A 26 -12.29 -21.84 -14.61
CA LEU A 26 -11.54 -22.90 -13.94
C LEU A 26 -10.68 -23.70 -14.92
N SER A 27 -11.20 -24.01 -16.11
CA SER A 27 -10.42 -24.74 -17.12
C SER A 27 -9.29 -23.93 -17.75
N LYS A 28 -9.38 -22.59 -17.74
CA LYS A 28 -8.38 -21.70 -18.34
C LYS A 28 -7.18 -21.46 -17.41
N PHE A 29 -7.42 -21.45 -16.10
CA PHE A 29 -6.42 -21.13 -15.07
C PHE A 29 -6.08 -22.36 -14.22
N TYR A 30 -6.11 -23.54 -14.83
CA TYR A 30 -5.82 -24.79 -14.15
C TYR A 30 -4.30 -24.99 -14.07
N ASP A 31 -3.69 -24.49 -12.99
CA ASP A 31 -2.22 -24.45 -12.84
C ASP A 31 -1.66 -25.69 -12.08
N VAL A 32 -2.43 -26.77 -11.96
CA VAL A 32 -2.08 -27.95 -11.15
C VAL A 32 -0.83 -28.68 -11.65
N SER A 33 -0.48 -28.53 -12.93
CA SER A 33 0.64 -29.25 -13.53
C SER A 33 2.03 -28.66 -13.23
N GLU A 34 2.16 -27.36 -12.99
CA GLU A 34 3.48 -26.73 -12.78
C GLU A 34 3.92 -26.74 -11.32
N LEU A 35 2.97 -26.64 -10.40
CA LEU A 35 3.26 -26.46 -8.97
C LEU A 35 2.84 -27.65 -8.10
N GLY A 36 2.21 -28.68 -8.68
CA GLY A 36 1.77 -29.88 -7.96
C GLY A 36 0.78 -29.58 -6.83
N MET A 37 0.14 -28.40 -6.84
CA MET A 37 -0.80 -27.99 -5.80
C MET A 37 -2.18 -28.57 -6.11
N ASP A 38 -2.61 -29.55 -5.32
CA ASP A 38 -3.97 -30.08 -5.39
C ASP A 38 -4.94 -29.06 -4.76
N TYR A 39 -5.63 -28.29 -5.60
CA TYR A 39 -6.62 -27.30 -5.15
C TYR A 39 -7.79 -27.92 -4.38
N ALA A 40 -8.11 -29.21 -4.61
CA ALA A 40 -9.18 -29.89 -3.89
C ALA A 40 -8.76 -30.24 -2.45
N GLN A 41 -7.47 -30.51 -2.23
CA GLN A 41 -6.91 -30.78 -0.91
C GLN A 41 -6.39 -29.51 -0.21
N SER A 42 -6.07 -28.47 -0.99
CA SER A 42 -5.51 -27.25 -0.46
C SER A 42 -6.63 -26.38 0.13
N ALA A 43 -6.50 -26.02 1.41
CA ALA A 43 -7.41 -25.11 2.09
C ALA A 43 -7.39 -23.67 1.54
N LEU A 44 -6.64 -23.40 0.46
CA LEU A 44 -6.52 -22.10 -0.20
C LEU A 44 -7.87 -21.53 -0.63
N TRP A 45 -8.84 -22.39 -0.97
CA TRP A 45 -10.20 -22.01 -1.38
C TRP A 45 -11.26 -22.23 -0.29
N SER A 46 -10.87 -22.68 0.90
CA SER A 46 -11.81 -22.76 2.00
C SER A 46 -12.21 -21.34 2.42
N PRO A 47 -13.50 -21.07 2.68
CA PRO A 47 -13.94 -19.74 3.11
C PRO A 47 -13.13 -19.35 4.37
N PRO A 48 -12.74 -18.06 4.52
CA PRO A 48 -11.94 -17.62 5.65
C PRO A 48 -12.61 -18.05 6.96
N VAL A 49 -12.08 -19.09 7.59
CA VAL A 49 -12.61 -19.58 8.86
C VAL A 49 -12.18 -18.61 9.94
N GLN A 50 -13.15 -18.06 10.67
CA GLN A 50 -12.87 -17.20 11.83
C GLN A 50 -12.06 -18.00 12.86
N ARG A 51 -10.77 -17.71 12.96
CA ARG A 51 -9.89 -18.30 13.96
C ARG A 51 -10.12 -17.58 15.29
N ARG A 52 -10.54 -18.32 16.31
CA ARG A 52 -10.72 -17.80 17.68
C ARG A 52 -9.39 -17.69 18.46
N ALA A 53 -8.36 -18.35 17.95
CA ALA A 53 -7.03 -18.39 18.53
C ALA A 53 -6.03 -18.00 17.45
N PHE A 54 -5.25 -16.96 17.73
CA PHE A 54 -4.18 -16.52 16.85
C PHE A 54 -2.84 -16.81 17.51
N LEU A 55 -1.85 -17.21 16.71
CA LEU A 55 -0.52 -17.50 17.23
C LEU A 55 0.38 -16.29 16.99
N ASP A 56 0.83 -15.66 18.06
CA ASP A 56 1.79 -14.55 17.99
C ASP A 56 3.25 -15.03 17.97
N SER A 57 3.47 -16.25 18.46
CA SER A 57 4.75 -16.93 18.62
C SER A 57 4.47 -18.43 18.78
N PRO A 58 5.38 -19.35 18.41
CA PRO A 58 5.23 -20.76 18.75
C PRO A 58 4.91 -20.92 20.25
N GLY A 59 3.72 -21.45 20.55
CA GLY A 59 3.26 -21.73 21.91
C GLY A 59 2.44 -20.62 22.61
N ASN A 60 2.27 -19.43 22.01
CA ASN A 60 1.43 -18.39 22.62
C ASN A 60 0.14 -18.15 21.80
N ILE A 61 -1.01 -18.32 22.45
CA ILE A 61 -2.32 -18.05 21.88
C ILE A 61 -2.74 -16.64 22.28
N SER A 62 -2.90 -15.77 21.30
CA SER A 62 -3.38 -14.41 21.47
C SER A 62 -4.85 -14.30 21.12
N THR A 63 -5.54 -13.46 21.88
CA THR A 63 -6.92 -13.05 21.60
C THR A 63 -6.95 -12.03 20.46
N GLU A 64 -8.06 -11.98 19.73
CA GLU A 64 -8.31 -11.02 18.65
C GLU A 64 -7.99 -9.57 19.03
N HIS A 65 -8.38 -9.15 20.25
CA HIS A 65 -8.14 -7.79 20.74
C HIS A 65 -6.65 -7.46 20.87
N ASP A 66 -5.84 -8.40 21.35
CA ASP A 66 -4.39 -8.19 21.53
C ASP A 66 -3.69 -8.04 20.17
N LEU A 67 -4.09 -8.85 19.19
CA LEU A 67 -3.64 -8.69 17.82
C LEU A 67 -4.06 -7.37 17.19
N ALA A 68 -5.33 -6.97 17.36
CA ALA A 68 -5.84 -5.71 16.85
C ALA A 68 -5.04 -4.52 17.41
N ALA A 69 -4.77 -4.53 18.72
CA ALA A 69 -3.95 -3.52 19.38
C ALA A 69 -2.50 -3.52 18.85
N LYS A 70 -1.92 -4.71 18.62
CA LYS A 70 -0.56 -4.88 18.07
C LYS A 70 -0.46 -4.37 16.62
N LEU A 71 -1.46 -4.63 15.79
CA LEU A 71 -1.55 -4.11 14.41
C LEU A 71 -1.71 -2.59 14.39
N GLN A 72 -2.58 -2.02 15.22
CA GLN A 72 -2.72 -0.58 15.35
C GLN A 72 -1.42 0.09 15.80
N ARG A 73 -0.69 -0.53 16.74
CA ARG A 73 0.62 -0.04 17.20
C ARG A 73 1.68 -0.08 16.08
N ARG A 74 1.68 -1.10 15.22
CA ARG A 74 2.57 -1.10 14.04
C ARG A 74 2.17 -0.05 13.01
N ARG A 75 0.88 0.10 12.74
CA ARG A 75 0.36 1.08 11.78
C ARG A 75 0.70 2.51 12.20
N SER A 76 0.56 2.85 13.48
CA SER A 76 0.92 4.17 14.01
C SER A 76 2.43 4.43 14.03
N ARG A 77 3.25 3.38 14.20
CA ARG A 77 4.71 3.48 14.04
C ARG A 77 5.10 3.71 12.58
N SER A 78 4.47 3.01 11.65
CA SER A 78 4.73 3.15 10.22
C SER A 78 4.35 4.55 9.71
N SER A 79 3.22 5.11 10.18
CA SER A 79 2.83 6.46 9.78
C SER A 79 3.82 7.51 10.29
N ARG A 80 4.32 7.36 11.53
CA ARG A 80 5.36 8.26 12.06
C ARG A 80 6.64 8.20 11.23
N LEU A 81 7.06 7.01 10.81
CA LEU A 81 8.24 6.87 9.96
C LEU A 81 8.03 7.52 8.58
N SER A 82 6.87 7.35 7.94
CA SER A 82 6.60 8.01 6.66
C SER A 82 6.54 9.54 6.77
N PHE A 83 6.04 10.09 7.88
CA PHE A 83 6.07 11.54 8.11
C PHE A 83 7.50 12.08 8.32
N ASN A 84 8.34 11.35 9.07
CA ASN A 84 9.72 11.78 9.32
C ASN A 84 10.57 11.72 8.04
N VAL A 85 10.37 10.72 7.18
CA VAL A 85 11.07 10.64 5.88
C VAL A 85 10.66 11.81 4.98
N GLY A 86 9.37 12.18 4.93
CA GLY A 86 8.91 13.34 4.18
C GLY A 86 9.48 14.67 4.70
N LEU A 87 9.63 14.82 6.02
CA LEU A 87 10.21 16.02 6.64
C LEU A 87 11.69 16.21 6.29
N LEU A 88 12.47 15.12 6.28
CA LEU A 88 13.90 15.16 5.91
C LEU A 88 14.09 15.53 4.44
N VAL A 89 13.26 15.00 3.54
CA VAL A 89 13.29 15.33 2.11
C VAL A 89 12.90 16.79 1.89
N LEU A 90 11.88 17.31 2.59
CA LEU A 90 11.48 18.71 2.48
C LEU A 90 12.59 19.66 3.01
N SER A 91 13.29 19.26 4.07
CA SER A 91 14.39 20.04 4.63
C SER A 91 15.57 20.16 3.66
N GLU A 92 15.90 19.10 2.92
CA GLU A 92 16.97 19.16 1.91
C GLU A 92 16.62 20.13 0.78
N GLU A 93 15.37 20.11 0.29
CA GLU A 93 14.92 20.99 -0.80
C GLU A 93 14.90 22.46 -0.36
N ILE A 94 14.49 22.74 0.88
CA ILE A 94 14.51 24.09 1.45
C ILE A 94 15.96 24.60 1.58
N VAL A 95 16.88 23.78 2.09
CA VAL A 95 18.30 24.19 2.23
C VAL A 95 18.94 24.45 0.86
N LYS A 96 18.65 23.63 -0.15
CA LYS A 96 19.13 23.84 -1.53
C LYS A 96 18.58 25.15 -2.13
N GLY A 97 17.30 25.45 -1.90
CA GLY A 97 16.67 26.68 -2.39
C GLY A 97 17.27 27.96 -1.79
N TRP A 98 17.59 27.95 -0.50
CA TRP A 98 18.21 29.11 0.17
C TRP A 98 19.65 29.32 -0.28
N SER A 99 20.41 28.24 -0.48
CA SER A 99 21.77 28.34 -1.01
C SER A 99 21.80 28.92 -2.43
N LEU A 100 20.88 28.50 -3.31
CA LEU A 100 20.79 29.05 -4.67
C LEU A 100 20.38 30.53 -4.64
N GLY A 101 19.41 30.89 -3.79
CA GLY A 101 18.95 32.27 -3.61
C GLY A 101 20.05 33.22 -3.12
N ILE A 102 20.91 32.76 -2.22
CA ILE A 102 22.06 33.53 -1.72
C ILE A 102 23.06 33.82 -2.85
N VAL A 103 23.40 32.81 -3.65
CA VAL A 103 24.33 32.99 -4.79
C VAL A 103 23.71 33.91 -5.85
N PHE A 104 22.41 33.82 -6.09
CA PHE A 104 21.70 34.71 -7.01
C PHE A 104 21.69 36.16 -6.53
N LEU A 105 21.55 36.37 -5.22
CA LEU A 105 21.59 37.71 -4.61
C LEU A 105 23.00 38.31 -4.71
N GLU A 106 24.04 37.54 -4.41
CA GLU A 106 25.44 37.95 -4.59
C GLU A 106 25.75 38.34 -6.04
N MET A 107 25.33 37.52 -7.02
CA MET A 107 25.52 37.80 -8.43
C MET A 107 24.74 39.04 -8.88
N ALA A 108 23.51 39.23 -8.40
CA ALA A 108 22.72 40.42 -8.67
C ALA A 108 23.37 41.69 -8.11
N VAL A 109 23.93 41.61 -6.89
CA VAL A 109 24.68 42.73 -6.27
C VAL A 109 25.95 43.03 -7.05
N LEU A 110 26.72 42.02 -7.45
CA LEU A 110 27.90 42.19 -8.31
C LEU A 110 27.54 42.85 -9.65
N VAL A 111 26.48 42.40 -10.31
CA VAL A 111 26.02 43.03 -11.56
C VAL A 111 25.61 44.50 -11.34
N LEU A 112 24.97 44.82 -10.21
CA LEU A 112 24.55 46.18 -9.89
C LEU A 112 25.73 47.10 -9.54
N VAL A 113 26.78 46.56 -8.89
CA VAL A 113 27.99 47.30 -8.50
C VAL A 113 28.95 47.47 -9.69
N THR A 114 28.99 46.51 -10.62
CA THR A 114 29.94 46.51 -11.75
C THR A 114 29.32 47.03 -13.06
N GLY A 115 28.00 47.19 -13.13
CA GLY A 115 27.24 47.48 -14.35
C GLY A 115 26.57 48.84 -14.36
N PHE A 116 27.33 49.93 -14.18
CA PHE A 116 26.98 51.25 -14.74
C PHE A 116 28.23 52.15 -14.79
N VAL A 117 29.17 51.85 -15.69
CA VAL A 117 30.16 52.78 -16.26
C VAL A 117 30.28 52.50 -17.75
#